data_AF-A0A2J8TXT3-F1
#
_entry.id   AF-A0A2J8TXT3-F1
#
_cell.length_a   1.000
_cell.length_b   1.000
_cell.length_c   1.000
_cell.angle_alpha   90.00
_cell.angle_beta   90.00
_cell.angle_gamma   90.00
#
_symmetry.space_group_name_H-M   'P 1'
#
loop_
_entity.id
_entity.type
_entity.pdbx_description
1 polymer ?
#
loop_
_entity_poly.entity_id
_entity_poly.type
_entity_poly.pdbx_seq_one_letter_code
_entity_poly.pdbx_strand_id
1 'polypeptide(L)'
;MDKDKGVFAIVEMGDVGAREAVLSQSQHRLGGHRLRVRPREQKEFQSPASKSPKGAAPDSHQLARALAEAADVGAQMIKLVGLRELSEAERQLRSLVVALMQEVFTEFFPGCVVHPFGSSINSFDVHGCDLDLFLDLGDLEEP
;
A
#
# COMPACT_ATOMS: atom_id res chain seq x y z
N MET A 1 -23.29 11.46 -13.55
CA MET A 1 -23.79 12.41 -12.54
C MET A 1 -25.14 12.87 -12.99
N ASP A 2 -26.17 12.62 -12.19
CA ASP A 2 -27.48 13.23 -12.38
C ASP A 2 -27.29 14.75 -12.29
N LYS A 3 -27.44 15.45 -13.41
CA LYS A 3 -27.45 16.93 -13.44
C LYS A 3 -28.60 17.51 -12.62
N ASP A 4 -29.59 16.68 -12.29
CA ASP A 4 -30.87 17.10 -11.71
C ASP A 4 -30.98 16.90 -10.20
N LYS A 5 -29.93 16.40 -9.52
CA LYS A 5 -29.99 16.05 -8.07
C LYS A 5 -29.20 16.96 -7.11
N GLY A 6 -28.51 17.99 -7.59
CA GLY A 6 -27.81 18.91 -6.69
C GLY A 6 -27.40 20.25 -7.32
N VAL A 7 -27.39 21.31 -6.52
CA VAL A 7 -26.89 22.63 -6.93
C VAL A 7 -25.37 22.63 -6.81
N PHE A 8 -24.67 22.72 -7.94
CA PHE A 8 -23.22 22.87 -8.00
C PHE A 8 -22.82 23.83 -9.11
N ALA A 9 -21.61 24.39 -9.02
CA ALA A 9 -21.00 25.19 -10.07
C ALA A 9 -19.65 24.56 -10.45
N ILE A 10 -19.26 24.74 -11.71
CA ILE A 10 -17.91 24.43 -12.19
C ILE A 10 -17.23 25.77 -12.44
N VAL A 11 -16.11 25.99 -11.76
CA VAL A 11 -15.33 27.22 -11.87
C VAL A 11 -14.00 26.87 -12.50
N GLU A 12 -13.71 27.50 -13.64
CA GLU A 12 -12.40 27.44 -14.29
C GLU A 12 -11.53 28.57 -13.75
N MET A 13 -10.31 28.24 -13.35
CA MET A 13 -9.34 29.19 -12.81
C MET A 13 -8.42 29.67 -13.94
N GLY A 14 -7.90 30.89 -13.82
CA GLY A 14 -7.04 31.48 -14.85
C GLY A 14 -5.71 30.74 -15.06
N ASP A 15 -5.20 30.07 -14.02
CA ASP A 15 -3.99 29.28 -14.07
C ASP A 15 -4.02 28.11 -13.07
N VAL A 16 -3.07 27.18 -13.24
CA VAL A 16 -2.94 25.99 -12.40
C VAL A 16 -2.57 26.35 -10.96
N GLY A 17 -1.75 27.37 -10.75
CA GLY A 17 -1.36 27.83 -9.41
C GLY A 17 -2.55 28.39 -8.63
N ALA A 18 -3.40 29.19 -9.26
CA ALA A 18 -4.64 29.68 -8.68
C ALA A 18 -5.61 28.53 -8.32
N ARG A 19 -5.69 27.49 -9.16
CA ARG A 19 -6.45 26.27 -8.86
C ARG A 19 -5.92 25.57 -7.62
N GLU A 20 -4.61 25.31 -7.54
CA GLU A 20 -4.02 24.63 -6.39
C GLU A 20 -4.15 25.47 -5.11
N ALA A 21 -4.00 26.80 -5.20
CA ALA A 21 -4.20 27.70 -4.06
C ALA A 21 -5.62 27.58 -3.50
N VAL A 22 -6.64 27.59 -4.38
CA VAL A 22 -8.03 27.38 -3.96
C VAL A 22 -8.24 25.99 -3.34
N LEU A 23 -7.70 24.93 -3.94
CA LEU A 23 -7.86 23.56 -3.43
C LEU A 23 -7.11 23.31 -2.10
N SER A 24 -6.03 24.06 -1.84
CA SER A 24 -5.25 23.94 -0.60
C SER A 24 -6.00 24.49 0.63
N GLN A 25 -6.97 25.39 0.41
CA GLN A 25 -7.79 25.95 1.47
C GLN A 25 -8.87 24.94 1.90
N SER A 26 -8.80 24.47 3.15
CA SER A 26 -9.75 23.46 3.67
C SER A 26 -11.14 24.02 4.00
N GLN A 27 -11.30 25.34 4.10
CA GLN A 27 -12.54 25.99 4.50
C GLN A 27 -12.89 27.17 3.60
N HIS A 28 -14.00 27.05 2.87
CA HIS A 28 -14.56 28.13 2.06
C HIS A 28 -15.92 28.54 2.59
N ARG A 29 -16.22 29.84 2.56
CA ARG A 29 -17.52 30.39 2.95
C ARG A 29 -17.97 31.46 1.96
N LEU A 30 -19.26 31.49 1.65
CA LEU A 30 -19.89 32.54 0.85
C LEU A 30 -21.28 32.84 1.43
N GLY A 31 -21.57 34.10 1.73
CA GLY A 31 -22.85 34.50 2.32
C GLY A 31 -23.19 33.71 3.59
N GLY A 32 -22.20 33.43 4.44
CA GLY A 32 -22.37 32.62 5.67
C GLY A 32 -22.43 31.09 5.47
N HIS A 33 -22.55 30.60 4.24
CA HIS A 33 -22.67 29.17 3.94
C HIS A 33 -21.29 28.55 3.68
N ARG A 34 -21.03 27.35 4.23
CA ARG A 34 -19.79 26.60 3.96
C ARG A 34 -19.87 25.93 2.59
N LEU A 35 -18.84 26.11 1.78
CA LEU A 35 -18.75 25.50 0.44
C LEU A 35 -17.86 24.25 0.48
N ARG A 36 -18.27 23.19 -0.24
CA ARG A 36 -17.43 22.02 -0.54
C ARG A 36 -16.78 22.22 -1.90
N VAL A 37 -15.50 22.57 -1.90
CA VAL A 37 -14.69 22.71 -3.12
C VAL A 37 -13.89 21.42 -3.30
N ARG A 38 -13.88 20.87 -4.52
CA ARG A 38 -13.12 19.65 -4.86
C ARG A 38 -12.65 19.73 -6.31
N PRO A 39 -11.53 19.06 -6.65
CA PRO A 39 -11.10 18.97 -8.04
C PRO A 39 -12.18 18.28 -8.88
N ARG A 40 -12.24 18.66 -10.16
CA ARG A 40 -13.13 17.99 -11.12
C ARG A 40 -12.53 16.65 -11.51
N GLU A 41 -13.24 15.57 -11.21
CA GLU A 41 -12.90 14.24 -11.71
C GLU A 41 -13.10 14.21 -13.23
N GLN A 42 -12.01 14.02 -13.99
CA GLN A 42 -12.11 13.65 -15.40
C GLN A 42 -12.28 12.14 -15.47
N LYS A 43 -13.33 11.69 -16.15
CA LYS A 43 -13.61 10.27 -16.29
C LYS A 43 -12.68 9.69 -17.36
N GLU A 44 -11.59 9.08 -16.94
CA GLU A 44 -10.74 8.32 -17.86
C GLU A 44 -11.52 7.10 -18.38
N PHE A 45 -11.32 6.78 -19.65
CA PHE A 45 -11.90 5.59 -20.26
C PHE A 45 -11.24 4.36 -19.65
N GLN A 46 -11.97 3.61 -18.83
CA GLN A 46 -11.44 2.41 -18.21
C GLN A 46 -11.37 1.28 -19.24
N SER A 47 -10.16 0.81 -19.54
CA SER A 47 -9.95 -0.49 -20.18
C SER A 47 -10.30 -1.61 -19.18
N PRO A 48 -10.86 -2.74 -19.62
CA PRO A 48 -11.23 -3.84 -18.73
C PRO A 48 -10.02 -4.32 -17.93
N ALA A 49 -10.15 -4.31 -16.60
CA ALA A 49 -9.10 -4.71 -15.68
C ALA A 49 -8.74 -6.20 -15.84
N SER A 50 -7.45 -6.51 -15.96
CA SER A 50 -6.94 -7.86 -15.84
C SER A 50 -7.21 -8.39 -14.43
N LYS A 51 -7.80 -9.58 -14.30
CA LYS A 51 -8.04 -10.22 -13.01
C LYS A 51 -6.71 -10.37 -12.27
N SER A 52 -6.63 -9.80 -11.07
CA SER A 52 -5.48 -9.98 -10.17
C SER A 52 -5.32 -11.47 -9.82
N PRO A 53 -4.08 -11.97 -9.67
CA PRO A 53 -3.85 -13.34 -9.24
C PRO A 53 -4.49 -13.59 -7.86
N LYS A 54 -4.92 -14.84 -7.63
CA LYS A 54 -5.43 -15.27 -6.32
C LYS A 54 -4.32 -15.12 -5.27
N GLY A 55 -4.60 -14.41 -4.18
CA GLY A 55 -3.65 -14.13 -3.11
C GLY A 55 -2.89 -12.80 -3.24
N ALA A 56 -3.18 -12.00 -4.27
CA ALA A 56 -2.65 -10.65 -4.36
C ALA A 56 -3.29 -9.73 -3.30
N ALA A 57 -2.51 -8.76 -2.82
CA ALA A 57 -3.02 -7.67 -1.99
C ALA A 57 -4.27 -7.03 -2.61
N PRO A 58 -5.24 -6.60 -1.79
CA PRO A 58 -6.39 -5.87 -2.28
C PRO A 58 -5.95 -4.64 -3.07
N ASP A 59 -6.56 -4.44 -4.24
CA ASP A 59 -6.30 -3.24 -5.03
C ASP A 59 -6.74 -1.97 -4.26
N SER A 60 -6.27 -0.81 -4.71
CA SER A 60 -6.55 0.46 -4.01
C SER A 60 -8.03 0.75 -3.84
N HIS A 61 -8.91 0.25 -4.73
CA HIS A 61 -10.33 0.49 -4.67
C HIS A 61 -11.03 -0.43 -3.66
N GLN A 62 -10.61 -1.70 -3.60
CA GLN A 62 -11.05 -2.66 -2.58
C GLN A 62 -10.64 -2.20 -1.18
N LEU A 63 -9.39 -1.73 -1.03
CA LEU A 63 -8.91 -1.17 0.23
C LEU A 63 -9.75 0.04 0.67
N ALA A 64 -9.97 1.01 -0.23
CA ALA A 64 -10.76 2.19 0.08
C ALA A 64 -12.20 1.85 0.52
N ARG A 65 -12.83 0.85 -0.11
CA ARG A 65 -14.16 0.37 0.29
C ARG A 65 -14.13 -0.27 1.68
N ALA A 66 -13.18 -1.16 1.95
CA ALA A 66 -13.07 -1.84 3.24
C ALA A 66 -12.82 -0.86 4.40
N LEU A 67 -12.05 0.21 4.17
CA LEU A 67 -11.82 1.26 5.18
C LEU A 67 -13.06 2.14 5.39
N ALA A 68 -13.86 2.39 4.36
CA ALA A 68 -15.09 3.17 4.48
C ALA A 68 -16.18 2.46 5.32
N GLU A 69 -16.09 1.14 5.46
CA GLU A 69 -17.03 0.31 6.24
C GLU A 69 -16.67 0.21 7.73
N ALA A 70 -15.49 0.68 8.15
CA ALA A 70 -15.07 0.64 9.54
C ALA A 70 -15.76 1.70 10.40
N ALA A 71 -15.95 1.40 11.69
CA ALA A 71 -16.72 2.24 12.61
C ALA A 71 -16.08 3.59 12.94
N ASP A 72 -14.75 3.65 13.00
CA ASP A 72 -13.96 4.82 13.35
C ASP A 72 -12.53 4.74 12.78
N VAL A 73 -11.73 5.78 13.01
CA VAL A 73 -10.35 5.87 12.51
C VAL A 73 -9.43 4.79 13.10
N GLY A 74 -9.61 4.42 14.36
CA GLY A 74 -8.83 3.35 14.98
C GLY A 74 -9.13 1.99 14.33
N ALA A 75 -10.40 1.70 14.10
CA ALA A 75 -10.85 0.51 13.37
C ALA A 75 -10.34 0.51 11.92
N GLN A 76 -10.29 1.66 11.25
CA GLN A 76 -9.67 1.80 9.93
C GLN A 76 -8.19 1.43 9.96
N MET A 77 -7.43 1.89 10.97
CA MET A 77 -6.00 1.58 11.10
C MET A 77 -5.76 0.08 11.31
N ILE A 78 -6.51 -0.55 12.21
CA ILE A 78 -6.42 -2.02 12.45
C ILE A 78 -6.77 -2.78 11.16
N LYS A 79 -7.83 -2.37 10.47
CA LYS A 79 -8.24 -2.99 9.21
C LYS A 79 -7.19 -2.82 8.11
N LEU A 80 -6.54 -1.65 8.04
CA LEU A 80 -5.47 -1.37 7.08
C LEU A 80 -4.27 -2.31 7.30
N VAL A 81 -3.87 -2.53 8.56
CA VAL A 81 -2.78 -3.46 8.90
C VAL A 81 -3.12 -4.87 8.44
N GLY A 82 -4.27 -5.41 8.84
CA GLY A 82 -4.66 -6.78 8.48
C GLY A 82 -4.92 -7.02 6.99
N LEU A 83 -5.17 -5.96 6.21
CA LEU A 83 -5.31 -6.05 4.75
C LEU A 83 -3.99 -5.90 4.00
N ARG A 84 -2.92 -5.47 4.68
CA ARG A 84 -1.61 -5.21 4.05
C ARG A 84 -0.53 -6.15 4.54
N GLU A 85 -0.59 -6.61 5.78
CA GLU A 85 0.40 -7.54 6.35
C GLU A 85 0.45 -8.85 5.57
N LEU A 86 1.59 -9.52 5.61
CA LEU A 86 1.75 -10.82 5.00
C LEU A 86 0.82 -11.83 5.65
N SER A 87 0.13 -12.58 4.78
CA SER A 87 -0.57 -13.77 5.18
C SER A 87 0.39 -14.82 5.74
N GLU A 88 -0.13 -15.74 6.55
CA GLU A 88 0.65 -16.85 7.07
C GLU A 88 1.31 -17.67 5.96
N ALA A 89 0.61 -17.89 4.84
CA ALA A 89 1.15 -18.60 3.69
C ALA A 89 2.34 -17.87 3.05
N GLU A 90 2.29 -16.54 2.95
CA GLU A 90 3.41 -15.73 2.46
C GLU A 90 4.61 -15.74 3.41
N ARG A 91 4.38 -15.78 4.73
CA ARG A 91 5.44 -15.91 5.74
C ARG A 91 6.09 -17.29 5.65
N GLN A 92 5.29 -18.35 5.54
CA GLN A 92 5.78 -19.72 5.36
C GLN A 92 6.58 -19.88 4.06
N LEU A 93 6.12 -19.28 2.96
CA LEU A 93 6.85 -19.28 1.69
C LEU A 93 8.22 -18.61 1.84
N ARG A 94 8.29 -17.46 2.51
CA ARG A 94 9.57 -16.79 2.79
C ARG A 94 10.49 -17.68 3.62
N SER A 95 9.98 -18.31 4.68
CA SER A 95 10.77 -19.26 5.49
C SER A 95 11.31 -20.43 4.66
N LEU A 96 10.52 -20.94 3.70
CA LEU A 96 10.97 -21.99 2.79
C LEU A 96 12.07 -21.50 1.84
N VAL A 97 11.95 -20.28 1.31
CA VAL A 97 13.00 -19.67 0.49
C VAL A 97 14.29 -19.49 1.30
N VAL A 98 14.21 -19.03 2.55
CA VAL A 98 15.37 -18.95 3.44
C VAL A 98 16.02 -20.31 3.65
N ALA A 99 15.23 -21.35 3.94
CA ALA A 99 15.72 -22.71 4.14
C ALA A 99 16.42 -23.27 2.88
N LEU A 100 15.85 -23.00 1.69
CA LEU A 100 16.46 -23.41 0.42
C LEU A 100 17.79 -22.69 0.19
N MET A 101 17.85 -21.37 0.41
CA MET A 101 19.08 -20.60 0.26
C MET A 101 20.15 -21.07 1.27
N GLN A 102 19.74 -21.38 2.51
CA GLN A 102 20.61 -21.98 3.51
C GLN A 102 21.20 -23.31 3.03
N GLU A 103 20.37 -24.22 2.52
CA GLU A 103 20.82 -25.53 2.04
C GLU A 103 21.85 -25.38 0.90
N VAL A 104 21.55 -24.53 -0.08
CA VAL A 104 22.46 -24.24 -1.20
C VAL A 104 23.78 -23.64 -0.71
N PHE A 105 23.76 -22.63 0.17
CA PHE A 105 25.00 -22.01 0.64
C PHE A 105 25.82 -22.92 1.56
N THR A 106 25.19 -23.80 2.33
CA THR A 106 25.89 -24.73 3.22
C THR A 106 26.78 -25.71 2.44
N GLU A 107 26.39 -26.06 1.21
CA GLU A 107 27.20 -26.92 0.33
C GLU A 107 28.54 -26.26 -0.06
N PHE A 108 28.58 -24.93 -0.20
CA PHE A 108 29.77 -24.18 -0.59
C PHE A 108 30.53 -23.56 0.59
N PHE A 109 29.81 -23.16 1.63
CA PHE A 109 30.33 -22.49 2.81
C PHE A 109 29.88 -23.26 4.06
N PRO A 110 30.60 -24.33 4.45
CA PRO A 110 30.24 -25.10 5.63
C PRO A 110 30.18 -24.21 6.88
N GLY A 111 29.06 -24.28 7.60
CA GLY A 111 28.85 -23.48 8.82
C GLY A 111 28.27 -22.09 8.59
N CYS A 112 28.06 -21.63 7.35
CA CYS A 112 27.38 -20.36 7.09
C CYS A 112 25.92 -20.38 7.57
N VAL A 113 25.37 -19.19 7.84
CA VAL A 113 23.98 -19.00 8.28
C VAL A 113 23.31 -17.90 7.47
N VAL A 114 22.11 -18.16 6.95
CA VAL A 114 21.28 -17.19 6.23
C VAL A 114 20.26 -16.59 7.21
N HIS A 115 20.42 -15.30 7.49
CA HIS A 115 19.52 -14.55 8.36
C HIS A 115 18.55 -13.71 7.51
N PRO A 116 17.23 -13.94 7.55
CA PRO A 116 16.28 -12.97 7.05
C PRO A 116 16.34 -11.71 7.89
N PHE A 117 16.29 -10.55 7.26
CA PHE A 117 16.22 -9.27 7.96
C PHE A 117 15.21 -8.31 7.30
N GLY A 118 15.15 -7.08 7.79
CA GLY A 118 14.32 -6.04 7.21
C GLY A 118 12.82 -6.27 7.42
N SER A 119 12.03 -5.94 6.39
CA SER A 119 10.56 -5.95 6.47
C SER A 119 10.00 -7.32 6.81
N SER A 120 10.67 -8.40 6.40
CA SER A 120 10.17 -9.77 6.59
C SER A 120 10.09 -10.22 8.06
N ILE A 121 10.83 -9.57 8.98
CA ILE A 121 10.90 -9.98 10.40
C ILE A 121 10.58 -8.86 11.40
N ASN A 122 10.45 -7.61 10.94
CA ASN A 122 10.25 -6.46 11.83
C ASN A 122 8.77 -6.17 12.17
N SER A 123 7.84 -7.04 11.76
CA SER A 123 6.37 -6.90 11.89
C SER A 123 5.73 -5.72 11.15
N PHE A 124 6.47 -5.03 10.29
CA PHE A 124 5.97 -4.01 9.36
C PHE A 124 5.95 -4.52 7.91
N ASP A 125 5.92 -5.83 7.73
CA ASP A 125 5.82 -6.46 6.43
C ASP A 125 4.53 -6.06 5.69
N VAL A 126 4.62 -6.04 4.36
CA VAL A 126 3.47 -5.84 3.49
C VAL A 126 3.50 -6.84 2.34
N HIS A 127 2.33 -7.18 1.80
CA HIS A 127 2.21 -7.99 0.59
C HIS A 127 3.18 -7.54 -0.50
N GLY A 128 3.93 -8.51 -1.04
CA GLY A 128 4.91 -8.25 -2.10
C GLY A 128 6.16 -7.46 -1.69
N CYS A 129 6.42 -7.26 -0.39
CA CYS A 129 7.71 -6.71 0.04
C CYS A 129 8.86 -7.68 -0.27
N ASP A 130 10.05 -7.11 -0.46
CA ASP A 130 11.28 -7.85 -0.69
C ASP A 130 11.62 -8.77 0.51
N LEU A 131 12.40 -9.81 0.22
CA LEU A 131 12.98 -10.72 1.21
C LEU A 131 14.49 -10.46 1.26
N ASP A 132 14.91 -9.69 2.26
CA ASP A 132 16.31 -9.36 2.48
C ASP A 132 17.00 -10.47 3.27
N LEU A 133 18.16 -10.93 2.78
CA LEU A 133 18.93 -12.01 3.38
C LEU A 133 20.36 -11.56 3.66
N PHE A 134 20.82 -11.80 4.88
CA PHE A 134 22.20 -11.62 5.30
C PHE A 134 22.86 -12.99 5.41
N LEU A 135 23.92 -13.22 4.63
CA LEU A 135 24.71 -14.45 4.69
C LEU A 135 25.89 -14.23 5.65
N ASP A 136 25.82 -14.86 6.81
CA ASP A 136 26.92 -14.93 7.77
C ASP A 136 27.81 -16.13 7.41
N LEU A 137 29.09 -15.88 7.13
CA LEU A 137 30.06 -16.93 6.81
C LEU A 137 30.76 -17.48 8.07
N GLY A 138 30.49 -16.89 9.25
CA GLY A 138 31.24 -17.14 10.47
C GLY A 138 32.69 -16.63 10.39
N ASP A 139 33.49 -17.03 11.37
CA ASP A 139 34.94 -16.86 11.30
C ASP A 139 35.49 -17.88 10.31
N LEU A 140 35.74 -17.44 9.07
CA LEU A 140 36.53 -18.21 8.13
C LEU A 140 37.91 -18.42 8.76
N GLU A 141 38.21 -19.64 9.22
CA GLU A 141 39.59 -20.01 9.52
C GLU A 141 40.40 -19.84 8.22
N GLU A 142 41.15 -18.74 8.11
CA GLU A 142 42.16 -18.61 7.07
C GLU A 142 43.20 -19.73 7.27
N PRO A 143 43.52 -20.50 6.21
CA PRO A 143 44.50 -21.58 6.27
C PRO A 143 45.95 -21.11 6.53
#